data_AF-A0A5B9ESH5-F1
#
_entry.id   AF-A0A5B9ESH5-F1
#
_cell.length_a   1.000
_cell.length_b   1.000
_cell.length_c   1.000
_cell.angle_alpha   90.00
_cell.angle_beta   90.00
_cell.angle_gamma   90.00
#
_symmetry.space_group_name_H-M   'P 1'
#
loop_
_entity.id
_entity.type
_entity.pdbx_description
1 polymer ?
#
loop_
_entity_poly.entity_id
_entity_poly.type
_entity_poly.pdbx_seq_one_letter_code
_entity_poly.pdbx_strand_id
1 'polypeptide(L)' 'MTRTLLLIFAFLALMIGSFIWFVATWDADAEEPVSLLPASSWPIQLPPEGPPAAGAHIIEKGTT' A
#
# COMPACT_ATOMS: atom_id res chain seq x y z
N MET A 1 -26.24 16.68 30.59
CA MET A 1 -25.18 17.18 29.71
C MET A 1 -23.78 16.73 30.15
N THR A 2 -23.37 16.96 31.40
CA THR A 2 -22.05 16.55 31.93
C THR A 2 -21.76 15.04 31.88
N ARG A 3 -22.77 14.19 32.08
CA ARG A 3 -22.63 12.73 32.04
C ARG A 3 -22.18 12.20 30.66
N THR A 4 -22.65 12.83 29.58
CA THR A 4 -22.22 12.51 28.22
C THR A 4 -20.78 12.94 27.98
N LEU A 5 -20.38 14.12 28.48
CA LEU A 5 -19.00 14.59 28.39
C LEU A 5 -18.02 13.65 29.13
N LEU A 6 -18.40 13.14 30.30
CA LEU A 6 -17.60 12.15 31.03
C LEU A 6 -17.45 10.83 30.27
N LEU A 7 -18.51 10.35 29.61
CA LEU A 7 -18.44 9.12 28.80
C LEU A 7 -17.50 9.28 27.61
N ILE A 8 -17.58 10.42 26.92
CA ILE A 8 -16.68 10.74 25.80
C ILE A 8 -15.24 10.80 26.31
N PHE A 9 -15.00 11.47 27.44
CA PHE A 9 -13.65 11.58 27.99
C PHE A 9 -13.09 10.23 28.44
N ALA A 10 -13.90 9.39 29.09
CA ALA A 10 -13.53 8.03 29.46
C ALA A 10 -13.20 7.18 28.23
N PHE A 11 -13.99 7.30 27.16
CA PHE A 11 -13.75 6.62 25.90
C PHE A 11 -12.44 7.08 25.24
N LEU A 12 -12.17 8.39 25.21
CA LEU A 12 -10.91 8.93 24.70
C LEU A 12 -9.72 8.45 25.53
N ALA A 13 -9.83 8.46 26.86
CA ALA A 13 -8.78 7.98 27.75
C ALA A 13 -8.49 6.48 27.52
N LEU A 14 -9.51 5.67 27.29
CA LEU A 14 -9.35 4.26 26.92
C LEU A 14 -8.71 4.09 25.54
N MET A 15 -9.13 4.86 24.53
CA MET A 15 -8.53 4.81 23.19
C MET A 15 -7.05 5.19 23.21
N ILE A 16 -6.71 6.31 23.84
CA ILE A 16 -5.34 6.81 23.93
C ILE A 16 -4.49 5.89 24.82
N GLY A 17 -5.02 5.45 25.96
CA GLY A 17 -4.34 4.51 26.85
C GLY A 17 -4.05 3.17 26.17
N SER A 18 -5.03 2.61 25.44
CA SER A 18 -4.85 1.40 24.65
C SER A 18 -3.79 1.57 23.56
N PHE A 19 -3.76 2.73 22.90
CA PHE A 19 -2.78 3.02 21.87
C PHE A 19 -1.36 3.15 22.44
N ILE A 20 -1.19 3.88 23.55
CA ILE A 20 0.10 4.02 24.23
C ILE A 20 0.59 2.65 24.71
N TRP A 21 -0.29 1.85 25.30
CA TRP A 21 0.05 0.50 25.73
C TRP A 21 0.50 -0.38 24.57
N PHE A 22 -0.21 -0.33 23.43
CA PHE A 22 0.17 -1.04 22.21
C PHE A 22 1.58 -0.67 21.73
N VAL A 23 1.89 0.62 21.63
CA VAL A 23 3.22 1.09 21.21
C VAL A 23 4.30 0.70 22.23
N ALA A 24 4.00 0.80 23.52
CA ALA A 24 4.95 0.48 24.58
C ALA A 24 5.26 -1.04 24.67
N THR A 25 4.28 -1.89 24.37
CA THR A 25 4.47 -3.35 24.36
C THR A 25 4.92 -3.89 23.01
N TRP A 26 4.91 -3.07 21.96
CA TRP A 26 5.33 -3.51 20.65
C TRP A 26 6.85 -3.73 20.64
N ASP A 27 7.23 -4.97 20.37
CA ASP A 27 8.60 -5.35 20.06
C ASP A 27 8.80 -5.37 18.53
N ALA A 28 9.56 -4.41 18.01
CA ALA A 28 9.82 -4.27 16.58
C ALA A 28 10.82 -5.31 16.05
N ASP A 29 11.66 -5.89 16.92
CA ASP A 29 12.64 -6.92 16.54
C ASP A 29 12.00 -8.32 16.48
N ALA A 30 10.83 -8.51 17.12
CA ALA A 30 10.07 -9.75 17.06
C ALA A 30 9.34 -9.96 15.72
N GLU A 31 9.19 -8.91 14.92
CA GLU A 31 8.56 -8.98 13.59
C GLU A 31 9.66 -9.06 12.52
N GLU A 32 9.77 -10.18 11.80
CA GLU A 32 10.66 -10.25 10.64
C GLU A 32 10.30 -9.11 9.66
N PRO A 33 11.29 -8.35 9.18
CA PRO A 33 11.01 -7.20 8.34
C PRO A 33 10.32 -7.67 7.07
N VAL A 34 9.18 -7.06 6.75
CA VAL A 34 8.37 -7.36 5.55
C VAL A 34 9.10 -6.98 4.23
N SER A 35 10.39 -6.65 4.30
CA SER A 35 11.27 -6.37 3.17
C SER A 35 11.77 -7.63 2.44
N LEU A 36 11.29 -8.83 2.79
CA LEU A 36 11.68 -10.09 2.15
C LEU A 36 10.82 -10.52 0.95
N LEU A 37 10.03 -9.61 0.36
CA LEU A 37 9.64 -9.81 -1.04
C LEU A 37 10.74 -9.21 -1.91
N PRO A 38 11.62 -10.02 -2.52
CA PRO A 38 12.54 -9.47 -3.50
C PRO A 38 11.67 -8.83 -4.58
N ALA A 39 12.00 -7.60 -4.99
CA ALA A 39 11.28 -6.88 -6.05
C ALA A 39 11.20 -7.67 -7.38
N SER A 40 11.88 -8.81 -7.47
CA SER A 40 11.79 -9.81 -8.54
C SER A 40 10.61 -10.79 -8.44
N SER A 41 9.86 -10.84 -7.33
CA SER A 41 8.68 -11.72 -7.20
C SER A 41 7.41 -11.12 -7.84
N TRP A 42 7.51 -9.91 -8.40
CA TRP A 42 6.47 -9.31 -9.21
C TRP A 42 6.61 -9.80 -10.66
N PRO A 43 5.62 -10.50 -11.23
CA PRO A 43 5.68 -11.00 -12.59
C PRO A 43 5.34 -9.90 -13.62
N ILE A 44 5.89 -8.69 -13.49
CA ILE A 44 5.94 -7.76 -14.63
C ILE A 44 7.33 -7.87 -15.24
N GLN A 45 7.48 -8.86 -16.12
CA GLN A 45 8.40 -8.73 -17.22
C GLN A 45 7.82 -7.61 -18.11
N LEU A 46 8.34 -6.39 -18.00
CA LEU A 46 8.01 -5.35 -18.98
C LEU A 46 8.45 -5.89 -20.36
N PRO A 47 7.55 -5.98 -21.35
CA PRO A 47 7.95 -6.31 -22.71
C PRO A 47 9.06 -5.34 -23.14
N PRO A 48 10.21 -5.82 -23.65
CA PRO A 48 11.33 -4.95 -24.03
C PRO A 48 11.03 -4.07 -25.24
N GLU A 49 9.89 -4.25 -25.91
CA GLU A 49 9.39 -3.34 -26.93
C GLU A 49 8.00 -2.90 -26.54
N GLY A 50 7.89 -1.64 -26.09
CA GLY A 50 6.63 -0.91 -26.22
C GLY A 50 6.17 -0.96 -27.68
N PRO A 51 4.86 -0.92 -27.96
CA PRO A 51 4.35 -0.97 -29.32
C PRO A 51 5.08 0.07 -30.19
N PRO A 52 5.89 -0.33 -31.18
CA PRO A 52 6.44 0.62 -32.13
C PRO A 52 5.26 1.20 -32.88
N ALA A 53 4.95 2.48 -32.61
CA ALA A 53 4.08 3.31 -33.42
C ALA A 53 2.85 2.57 -34.00
N ALA A 54 1.80 2.47 -33.20
CA ALA A 54 0.44 2.43 -33.74
C ALA A 54 0.28 3.63 -34.71
N GLY A 55 0.53 3.40 -36.00
CA GLY A 55 0.51 4.43 -37.04
C GLY A 55 1.30 4.15 -38.31
N ALA A 56 2.30 3.25 -38.30
CA ALA A 56 3.24 3.14 -39.44
C ALA A 56 2.89 2.11 -40.54
N HIS A 57 1.87 1.27 -40.40
CA HIS A 57 1.61 0.17 -41.36
C HIS A 57 0.33 0.28 -42.22
N ILE A 58 -0.38 1.41 -42.21
CA ILE A 58 -1.63 1.58 -43.00
C ILE A 58 -1.34 2.01 -44.47
N ILE A 59 -0.10 2.38 -44.84
CA ILE A 59 0.20 3.02 -46.14
C ILE A 59 0.85 2.07 -47.19
N GLU A 60 1.05 0.78 -46.92
CA GLU A 60 1.73 -0.10 -47.89
C GLU A 60 0.78 -1.00 -48.71
N LYS A 61 -0.48 -1.20 -48.30
CA LYS A 61 -1.37 -2.18 -48.95
C LYS A 61 -2.34 -1.55 -49.95
N GLY A 62 -1.80 -0.89 -50.99
CA GLY A 62 -2.59 -0.19 -52.00
C GLY A 62 -1.88 0.06 -53.33
N THR A 63 -1.11 -0.90 -53.85
CA THR A 63 -0.76 -0.92 -55.28
C THR A 63 -0.39 -2.35 -55.69
N THR A 64 -1.38 -3.09 -56.18
CA THR A 64 -1.36 -4.14 -57.23
C THR A 64 -2.75 -4.74 -57.29
#